data_AF-A0AAW1KQD9-F1
#
_entry.id   AF-A0AAW1KQD9-F1
#
_cell.length_a   1.000
_cell.length_b   1.000
_cell.length_c   1.000
_cell.angle_alpha   90.00
_cell.angle_beta   90.00
_cell.angle_gamma   90.00
#
_symmetry.space_group_name_H-M   'P 1'
#
loop_
_entity.id
_entity.type
_entity.pdbx_description
1 polymer ?
#
loop_
_entity_poly.entity_id
_entity_poly.type
_entity_poly.pdbx_seq_one_letter_code
_entity_poly.pdbx_strand_id
1 'polypeptide(L)'
;MWEACWANFLTDYFHLFLCLSIICVYADDVIAQDLKADEMLLHFSSLAMYMDGEVITRKARGLLHQFRQLREIPCTLAGLCMRCGPGIWDSSHSPRIYCTGHNQYGYCPNSFN
;
A
#
# COMPACT_ATOMS: atom_id res chain seq x y z
N MET A 1 12.87 -5.97 -6.42
CA MET A 1 11.58 -6.28 -5.77
C MET A 1 11.78 -7.00 -4.44
N TRP A 2 12.34 -8.23 -4.43
CA TRP A 2 12.69 -8.95 -3.20
C TRP A 2 13.51 -8.10 -2.21
N GLU A 3 14.62 -7.52 -2.66
CA GLU A 3 15.48 -6.64 -1.86
C GLU A 3 14.72 -5.45 -1.25
N ALA A 4 13.76 -4.88 -1.98
CA ALA A 4 12.98 -3.75 -1.47
C ALA A 4 12.01 -4.17 -0.36
N CYS A 5 11.46 -5.39 -0.43
CA CYS A 5 10.64 -5.96 0.63
C CYS A 5 11.48 -6.35 1.85
N TRP A 6 12.66 -6.94 1.62
CA TRP A 6 13.54 -7.42 2.69
C TRP A 6 14.22 -6.28 3.46
N ALA A 7 14.60 -5.20 2.78
CA ALA A 7 15.33 -4.07 3.38
C ALA A 7 14.43 -2.99 4.04
N ASN A 8 13.12 -3.23 4.21
CA ASN A 8 12.14 -2.21 4.66
C ASN A 8 12.29 -0.88 3.89
N PHE A 9 12.37 -0.97 2.56
CA PHE A 9 12.72 0.17 1.71
C PHE A 9 11.71 1.32 1.88
N LEU A 10 12.16 2.46 2.40
CA LEU A 10 11.38 3.68 2.71
C LEU A 10 10.33 3.54 3.82
N THR A 11 9.72 2.37 4.01
CA THR A 11 8.76 2.06 5.09
C THR A 11 8.73 0.55 5.35
N ASP A 12 8.44 0.13 6.58
CA ASP A 12 8.24 -1.28 6.95
C ASP A 12 7.06 -1.91 6.18
N TYR A 13 6.15 -1.10 5.64
CA TYR A 13 4.99 -1.54 4.88
C TYR A 13 5.15 -1.46 3.35
N PHE A 14 6.39 -1.31 2.85
CA PHE A 14 6.62 -1.08 1.42
C PHE A 14 6.12 -2.23 0.54
N HIS A 15 6.12 -3.45 1.07
CA HIS A 15 5.56 -4.63 0.42
C HIS A 15 4.08 -4.46 0.03
N LEU A 16 3.26 -3.73 0.81
CA LEU A 16 1.86 -3.45 0.46
C LEU A 16 1.75 -2.55 -0.78
N PHE A 17 2.60 -1.53 -0.88
CA PHE A 17 2.68 -0.67 -2.06
C PHE A 17 3.21 -1.42 -3.28
N LEU A 18 4.08 -2.41 -3.08
CA LEU A 18 4.54 -3.30 -4.14
C LEU A 18 3.38 -4.17 -4.66
N CYS A 19 2.60 -4.80 -3.78
CA CYS A 19 1.42 -5.56 -4.16
C CYS A 19 0.41 -4.69 -4.92
N LEU A 20 0.10 -3.50 -4.40
CA LEU A 20 -0.79 -2.55 -5.07
C LEU A 20 -0.26 -2.15 -6.45
N SER A 21 1.05 -1.92 -6.57
CA SER A 21 1.66 -1.60 -7.85
C SER A 21 1.54 -2.73 -8.88
N ILE A 22 1.70 -3.98 -8.48
CA ILE A 22 1.51 -5.14 -9.38
C ILE A 22 0.06 -5.16 -9.89
N ILE A 23 -0.91 -5.02 -8.98
CA ILE A 23 -2.33 -4.95 -9.35
C ILE A 23 -2.56 -3.80 -10.32
N CYS A 24 -2.08 -2.59 -10.01
CA CYS A 24 -2.27 -1.42 -10.88
C CYS A 24 -1.55 -1.50 -12.24
N VAL A 25 -0.66 -2.46 -12.48
CA VAL A 25 -0.01 -2.64 -13.80
C VAL A 25 -0.72 -3.71 -14.62
N TYR A 26 -1.22 -4.78 -13.98
CA TYR A 26 -1.73 -5.96 -14.68
C TYR A 26 -3.23 -6.22 -14.49
N ALA A 27 -3.95 -5.36 -13.76
CA ALA A 27 -5.39 -5.52 -13.54
C ALA A 27 -6.26 -5.16 -14.76
N ASP A 28 -5.74 -4.40 -15.74
CA ASP A 28 -6.52 -4.03 -16.91
C ASP A 28 -6.99 -5.27 -17.69
N ASP A 29 -6.12 -6.28 -17.85
CA ASP A 29 -6.48 -7.57 -18.48
C ASP A 29 -7.53 -8.33 -17.67
N VAL A 30 -7.42 -8.30 -16.33
CA VAL A 30 -8.35 -8.94 -15.41
C VAL A 30 -9.75 -8.36 -15.54
N ILE A 31 -9.84 -7.02 -15.60
CA ILE A 31 -11.10 -6.29 -15.72
C ILE A 31 -11.68 -6.46 -17.12
N ALA A 32 -10.86 -6.36 -18.17
CA ALA A 32 -11.31 -6.46 -19.56
C ALA A 32 -11.86 -7.86 -19.90
N GLN A 33 -11.32 -8.90 -19.29
CA GLN A 33 -11.71 -10.30 -19.53
C GLN A 33 -12.73 -10.83 -18.52
N ASP A 34 -13.15 -10.03 -17.53
CA ASP A 34 -14.07 -10.44 -16.45
C ASP A 34 -13.64 -11.74 -15.76
N LEU A 35 -12.34 -11.85 -15.44
CA LEU A 35 -11.76 -13.07 -14.92
C LEU A 35 -12.35 -13.44 -13.55
N LYS A 36 -12.66 -14.72 -13.37
CA LYS A 36 -13.07 -15.28 -12.08
C LYS A 36 -11.88 -15.38 -11.13
N ALA A 37 -12.17 -15.61 -9.84
CA ALA A 37 -11.14 -15.61 -8.80
C ALA A 37 -9.98 -16.61 -9.06
N ASP A 38 -10.29 -17.80 -9.60
CA ASP A 38 -9.30 -18.81 -9.98
C ASP A 38 -8.46 -18.38 -11.18
N GLU A 39 -9.08 -17.76 -12.18
CA GLU A 39 -8.41 -17.20 -13.37
C GLU A 39 -7.54 -16.00 -13.02
N MET A 40 -7.99 -15.12 -12.11
CA MET A 40 -7.20 -14.02 -11.55
C MET A 40 -5.95 -14.55 -10.85
N LEU A 41 -6.10 -15.57 -10.00
CA LEU A 41 -4.99 -16.18 -9.29
C LEU A 41 -3.99 -16.79 -10.29
N LEU A 42 -4.47 -17.50 -11.31
CA LEU A 42 -3.63 -18.04 -12.36
C LEU A 42 -2.90 -16.95 -13.15
N HIS A 43 -3.61 -15.88 -13.55
CA HIS A 43 -3.06 -14.71 -14.24
C HIS A 43 -1.89 -14.11 -13.47
N PHE A 44 -2.10 -13.71 -12.21
CA PHE A 44 -1.03 -13.11 -11.40
C PHE A 44 0.11 -14.08 -11.09
N SER A 45 -0.18 -15.37 -10.94
CA SER A 45 0.86 -16.39 -10.73
C SER A 45 1.72 -16.57 -11.98
N SER A 46 1.12 -16.51 -13.17
CA SER A 46 1.82 -16.65 -14.46
C SER A 46 2.80 -15.51 -14.75
N LEU A 47 2.61 -14.35 -14.11
CA LEU A 47 3.50 -13.19 -14.24
C LEU A 47 4.83 -13.37 -13.50
N ALA A 48 4.96 -14.39 -12.64
CA ALA A 48 6.22 -14.67 -11.95
C ALA A 48 7.38 -14.78 -12.95
N MET A 49 8.51 -14.14 -12.66
CA MET A 49 9.69 -14.00 -13.53
C MET A 49 9.52 -13.14 -14.80
N TYR A 50 8.29 -12.77 -15.19
CA TYR A 50 8.01 -11.90 -16.35
C TYR A 50 7.72 -10.45 -15.98
N MET A 51 7.53 -10.18 -14.69
CA MET A 51 7.30 -8.84 -14.18
C MET A 51 8.51 -7.91 -14.41
N ASP A 52 8.27 -6.73 -15.01
CA ASP A 52 9.26 -5.65 -15.04
C ASP A 52 9.41 -5.04 -13.64
N GLY A 53 10.50 -5.40 -12.96
CA GLY A 53 10.79 -4.96 -11.61
C GLY A 53 11.06 -3.46 -11.48
N GLU A 54 11.53 -2.79 -12.54
CA GLU A 54 11.79 -1.35 -12.51
C GLU A 54 10.47 -0.58 -12.59
N VAL A 55 9.58 -0.97 -13.52
CA VAL A 55 8.24 -0.38 -13.65
C VAL A 55 7.45 -0.52 -12.36
N ILE A 56 7.44 -1.72 -11.78
CA ILE A 56 6.70 -1.99 -10.54
C ILE A 56 7.29 -1.20 -9.37
N THR A 57 8.61 -1.18 -9.21
CA THR A 57 9.23 -0.47 -8.08
C THR A 57 9.03 1.05 -8.20
N ARG A 58 9.12 1.60 -9.42
CA ARG A 58 8.88 3.03 -9.69
C ARG A 58 7.44 3.42 -9.36
N LYS A 59 6.46 2.61 -9.77
CA LYS A 59 5.05 2.86 -9.48
C LYS A 59 4.73 2.69 -7.99
N ALA A 60 5.28 1.69 -7.31
CA ALA A 60 5.17 1.53 -5.86
C ALA A 60 5.71 2.75 -5.07
N ARG A 61 6.87 3.30 -5.48
CA ARG A 61 7.40 4.55 -4.90
C ARG A 61 6.46 5.73 -5.12
N GLY A 62 5.88 5.85 -6.31
CA GLY A 62 4.89 6.88 -6.62
C GLY A 62 3.65 6.78 -5.73
N LEU A 63 3.12 5.57 -5.54
CA LEU A 63 1.97 5.32 -4.66
C LEU A 63 2.27 5.68 -3.21
N LEU A 64 3.45 5.32 -2.68
CA LEU A 64 3.86 5.73 -1.33
C LEU A 64 3.98 7.25 -1.23
N HIS A 65 4.58 7.91 -2.24
CA HIS A 65 4.68 9.36 -2.27
C HIS A 65 3.31 10.04 -2.24
N GLN A 66 2.35 9.55 -3.04
CA GLN A 66 0.97 10.04 -3.05
C GLN A 66 0.29 9.81 -1.71
N PHE A 67 0.43 8.63 -1.11
CA PHE A 67 -0.11 8.33 0.21
C PHE A 67 0.43 9.29 1.28
N ARG A 68 1.72 9.62 1.24
CA ARG A 68 2.36 10.60 2.13
C ARG A 68 1.87 12.03 1.95
N GLN A 69 1.24 12.36 0.81
CA GLN A 69 0.67 13.69 0.55
C GLN A 69 -0.78 13.82 1.00
N LEU A 70 -1.45 12.71 1.35
CA LEU A 70 -2.83 12.75 1.79
C LEU A 70 -2.96 13.61 3.05
N ARG A 71 -3.89 14.57 3.03
CA ARG A 71 -4.17 15.42 4.19
C ARG A 71 -4.98 14.68 5.25
N GLU A 72 -5.73 13.67 4.84
CA GLU A 72 -6.61 12.90 5.70
C GLU A 72 -6.59 11.43 5.32
N ILE A 73 -6.60 10.54 6.31
CA ILE A 73 -6.68 9.09 6.08
C ILE A 73 -7.65 8.44 7.08
N PRO A 74 -8.31 7.32 6.69
CA PRO A 74 -9.05 6.50 7.63
C PRO A 74 -8.15 5.98 8.75
N CYS A 75 -8.69 5.87 9.95
CA CYS A 75 -8.00 5.29 11.11
C CYS A 75 -7.50 3.86 10.87
N THR A 76 -8.13 3.08 10.01
CA THR A 76 -7.67 1.73 9.64
C THR A 76 -6.33 1.74 8.90
N LEU A 77 -5.94 2.87 8.30
CA LEU A 77 -4.67 3.04 7.60
C LEU A 77 -3.62 3.81 8.43
N ALA A 78 -3.97 4.30 9.62
CA ALA A 78 -3.07 5.07 10.47
C ALA A 78 -1.78 4.31 10.82
N GLY A 79 -1.86 2.98 10.95
CA GLY A 79 -0.69 2.13 11.17
C GLY A 79 0.37 2.21 10.07
N LEU A 80 -0.01 2.53 8.81
CA LEU A 80 0.94 2.67 7.70
C LEU A 80 1.84 3.91 7.84
N CYS A 81 1.44 4.89 8.65
CA CYS A 81 2.25 6.05 9.00
C CYS A 81 3.22 5.74 10.15
N MET A 82 3.07 4.59 10.83
CA MET A 82 3.86 4.22 11.99
C MET A 82 4.96 3.25 11.56
N ARG A 83 6.16 3.83 11.35
CA ARG A 83 7.52 3.24 11.31
C ARG A 83 8.29 3.52 9.99
N CYS A 84 9.42 4.22 10.16
CA CYS A 84 10.79 3.72 10.04
C CYS A 84 11.71 4.73 10.76
N GLY A 85 12.05 4.48 12.03
CA GLY A 85 13.02 5.28 12.82
C GLY A 85 12.73 6.79 12.95
N PRO A 86 13.54 7.54 13.71
CA PRO A 86 13.60 8.99 13.54
C PRO A 86 14.14 9.30 12.12
N GLY A 87 13.50 10.18 11.35
CA GLY A 87 14.01 10.62 10.04
C GLY A 87 13.06 10.52 8.83
N ILE A 88 12.11 9.58 8.81
CA ILE A 88 11.30 9.31 7.60
C ILE A 88 9.92 9.96 7.63
N TRP A 89 9.27 9.95 8.80
CA TRP A 89 7.96 10.53 9.06
C TRP A 89 8.00 11.76 9.98
N ASP A 90 9.19 12.12 10.46
CA ASP A 90 9.43 13.29 11.33
C ASP A 90 9.36 14.64 10.60
N SER A 91 9.28 14.61 9.28
CA SER A 91 9.20 15.78 8.42
C SER A 91 7.75 16.29 8.29
N SER A 92 7.21 16.87 9.37
CA SER A 92 6.06 17.81 9.44
C SER A 92 4.67 17.43 8.90
N HIS A 93 4.51 16.46 8.00
CA HIS A 93 3.22 16.12 7.42
C HIS A 93 2.58 14.93 8.14
N SER A 94 1.74 15.24 9.13
CA SER A 94 0.88 14.28 9.82
C SER A 94 -0.54 14.40 9.25
N PRO A 95 -1.09 13.35 8.60
CA PRO A 95 -2.45 13.40 8.09
C PRO A 95 -3.46 13.44 9.23
N ARG A 96 -4.57 14.17 9.04
CA ARG A 96 -5.72 14.11 9.95
C ARG A 96 -6.35 12.72 9.88
N ILE A 97 -6.41 12.03 11.00
CA ILE A 97 -7.05 10.72 11.08
C ILE A 97 -8.55 10.90 11.27
N TYR A 98 -9.36 10.23 10.46
CA TYR A 98 -10.81 10.18 10.65
C TYR A 98 -11.27 8.73 10.89
N CYS A 99 -12.16 8.53 11.87
CA CYS A 99 -12.76 7.22 12.15
C CYS A 99 -14.22 7.22 11.65
N THR A 100 -14.62 6.25 10.84
CA THR A 100 -16.02 6.05 10.39
C THR A 100 -16.52 4.67 10.79
N GLY A 101 -17.71 4.60 11.41
CA GLY A 101 -18.43 3.32 11.58
C GLY A 101 -18.00 2.45 12.77
N HIS A 102 -17.30 2.99 13.76
CA HIS A 102 -17.04 2.26 15.02
C HIS A 102 -18.32 2.24 15.87
N ASN A 103 -19.14 1.21 15.68
CA ASN A 103 -20.28 0.93 16.55
C ASN A 103 -19.79 0.30 17.85
N GLN A 104 -20.30 0.84 18.97
CA GLN A 104 -20.10 0.45 20.38
C GLN A 104 -18.98 1.24 21.10
N TYR A 105 -19.41 2.30 21.79
CA TYR A 105 -18.70 3.05 22.84
C TYR A 105 -17.65 4.10 22.44
N GLY A 106 -17.53 4.48 21.16
CA GLY A 106 -16.73 5.65 20.76
C GLY A 106 -15.21 5.46 20.89
N TYR A 107 -14.73 4.25 21.18
CA TYR A 107 -13.32 3.91 21.19
C TYR A 107 -12.88 3.45 19.79
N CYS A 108 -11.99 4.21 19.16
CA CYS A 108 -11.37 3.83 17.91
C CYS A 108 -10.05 3.12 18.28
N PRO A 109 -9.89 1.80 18.08
CA PRO A 109 -8.67 1.08 18.47
C PRO A 109 -7.41 1.58 17.73
N ASN A 110 -7.63 2.33 16.64
CA ASN A 110 -6.61 2.96 15.84
C ASN A 110 -6.62 4.50 15.93
N SER A 111 -7.41 5.11 16.86
CA SER A 111 -7.24 6.53 17.17
C SER A 111 -6.00 6.67 18.04
N PHE A 112 -4.95 7.21 17.45
CA PHE A 112 -3.77 7.57 18.22
C PHE A 112 -4.00 8.91 18.91
N ASN A 113 -3.59 8.98 20.19
CA ASN A 113 -3.43 10.22 20.96
C ASN A 113 -2.36 11.12 20.34
#